data_AF-A0A4Z1I2V3-F1
#
_entry.id   AF-A0A4Z1I2V3-F1
#
_cell.length_a   1.000
_cell.length_b   1.000
_cell.length_c   1.000
_cell.angle_alpha   90.00
_cell.angle_beta   90.00
_cell.angle_gamma   90.00
#
_symmetry.space_group_name_H-M   'P 1'
#
loop_
_entity.id
_entity.type
_entity.pdbx_description
1 polymer ?
#
loop_
_entity_poly.entity_id
_entity_poly.type
_entity_poly.pdbx_seq_one_letter_code
_entity_poly.pdbx_strand_id
1 'polypeptide(L)'
;MYELIPGTPSSLIQVRLVHKILSHIPECIALSYEWGARTRDFEIICDNATLMVTENIVKALKRLRGFHGRASDHKPDSMRFDVSGRILFWIDAIRINQDNLN
;
A
#
# COMPACT_ATOMS: atom_id res chain seq x y z
N MET A 1 2.21 6.74 6.36
CA MET A 1 2.33 5.58 5.46
C MET A 1 1.04 4.79 5.53
N TYR A 2 0.83 3.84 4.64
CA TYR A 2 -0.30 2.91 4.69
C TYR A 2 0.21 1.51 4.96
N GLU A 3 -0.48 0.79 5.84
CA GLU A 3 -0.26 -0.62 6.07
C GLU A 3 -1.33 -1.41 5.33
N LEU A 4 -0.93 -2.37 4.51
CA LEU A 4 -1.88 -3.24 3.81
C LEU A 4 -2.39 -4.32 4.77
N ILE A 5 -3.70 -4.40 4.95
CA ILE A 5 -4.31 -5.39 5.83
C ILE A 5 -4.42 -6.74 5.09
N PRO A 6 -4.01 -7.85 5.72
CA PRO A 6 -4.18 -9.18 5.13
C PRO A 6 -5.65 -9.49 4.81
N GLY A 7 -5.87 -10.27 3.77
CA GLY A 7 -7.21 -10.66 3.34
C GLY A 7 -7.15 -11.69 2.21
N THR A 8 -8.29 -12.28 1.89
CA THR A 8 -8.40 -13.24 0.78
C THR A 8 -8.29 -12.52 -0.57
N PRO A 9 -7.93 -13.19 -1.68
CA PRO A 9 -7.85 -12.58 -3.00
C PRO A 9 -9.14 -11.88 -3.44
N SER A 10 -10.30 -12.41 -3.03
CA SER A 10 -11.63 -11.88 -3.32
C SER A 10 -12.08 -10.76 -2.38
N SER A 11 -11.50 -10.66 -1.18
CA SER A 11 -11.85 -9.59 -0.23
C SER A 11 -11.45 -8.21 -0.75
N LEU A 12 -12.24 -7.20 -0.38
CA LEU A 12 -11.92 -5.80 -0.66
C LEU A 12 -10.55 -5.44 -0.09
N ILE A 13 -9.84 -4.52 -0.74
CA ILE A 13 -8.55 -4.07 -0.23
C ILE A 13 -8.81 -3.16 0.98
N GLN A 14 -8.10 -3.47 2.07
CA GLN A 14 -8.14 -2.67 3.29
C GLN A 14 -6.74 -2.19 3.61
N VAL A 15 -6.62 -0.92 3.94
CA VAL A 15 -5.39 -0.29 4.38
C VAL A 15 -5.63 0.44 5.70
N ARG A 16 -4.57 0.64 6.47
CA ARG A 16 -4.58 1.45 7.70
C ARG A 16 -3.60 2.60 7.56
N LEU A 17 -4.01 3.82 7.87
CA LEU A 17 -3.10 4.95 7.92
C LEU A 17 -2.21 4.82 9.17
N VAL A 18 -0.90 4.79 8.93
CA VAL A 18 0.10 4.73 9.98
C VAL A 18 0.82 6.07 10.06
N HIS A 19 0.65 6.72 11.22
CA HIS A 19 1.38 7.92 11.61
C HIS A 19 2.69 7.52 12.29
N LYS A 20 3.79 8.14 11.87
CA LYS A 20 5.11 7.95 12.47
C LYS A 20 5.81 9.29 12.59
N ILE A 21 6.62 9.42 13.64
CA ILE A 21 7.49 10.57 13.85
C ILE A 21 8.62 10.57 12.83
N LEU A 22 8.96 11.74 12.31
CA LEU A 22 9.95 11.89 11.24
C LEU A 22 11.34 11.39 11.65
N SER A 23 11.69 11.54 12.93
CA SER A 23 12.95 11.05 13.50
C SER A 23 13.07 9.51 13.54
N HIS A 24 11.96 8.79 13.36
CA HIS A 24 11.91 7.34 13.29
C HIS A 24 11.00 6.90 12.13
N ILE A 25 11.39 7.25 10.91
CA ILE A 25 10.72 6.74 9.71
C ILE A 25 11.06 5.24 9.58
N PRO A 26 10.05 4.35 9.65
CA PRO A 26 10.25 2.95 9.32
C PRO A 26 10.52 2.82 7.83
N GLU A 27 11.25 1.77 7.45
CA GLU A 27 11.38 1.39 6.05
C GLU A 27 9.98 1.15 5.45
N CYS A 28 9.75 1.75 4.28
CA CYS A 28 8.50 1.59 3.56
C CYS A 28 8.76 1.49 2.06
N ILE A 29 7.85 0.82 1.36
CA ILE A 29 7.91 0.68 -0.09
C ILE A 29 7.14 1.85 -0.70
N ALA A 30 7.84 2.69 -1.48
CA ALA A 30 7.19 3.70 -2.29
C ALA A 30 6.48 3.01 -3.47
N LEU A 31 5.18 3.26 -3.59
CA LEU A 31 4.34 2.88 -4.72
C LEU A 31 3.92 4.18 -5.41
N SER A 32 4.64 4.54 -6.45
CA SER A 32 4.23 5.56 -7.40
C SER A 32 3.60 4.86 -8.61
N TYR A 33 2.28 4.95 -8.75
CA TYR A 33 1.55 4.17 -9.76
C TYR A 33 0.61 5.07 -10.56
N GLU A 34 1.13 5.60 -11.67
CA GLU A 34 0.41 6.56 -12.53
C GLU A 34 -0.15 5.92 -13.83
N TRP A 35 0.16 4.65 -14.09
CA TRP A 35 -0.18 4.01 -15.37
C TRP A 35 -1.55 3.35 -15.34
N GLY A 36 -2.44 3.74 -16.26
CA GLY A 36 -3.77 3.15 -16.42
C GLY A 36 -4.85 4.21 -16.59
N ALA A 37 -6.12 3.79 -16.50
CA ALA A 37 -7.24 4.72 -16.47
C ALA A 37 -7.15 5.63 -15.24
N ARG A 38 -7.38 6.93 -15.44
CA ARG A 38 -7.40 7.94 -14.36
C ARG A 38 -8.72 7.93 -13.57
N THR A 39 -9.71 7.16 -14.01
CA THR A 39 -11.00 7.08 -13.34
C THR A 39 -10.86 6.32 -12.02
N ARG A 40 -11.35 6.95 -10.94
CA ARG A 40 -11.34 6.39 -9.59
C ARG A 40 -12.65 5.65 -9.35
N ASP A 41 -12.81 4.49 -9.99
CA ASP A 41 -14.06 3.73 -9.96
C ASP A 41 -14.02 2.55 -8.97
N PHE A 42 -12.89 2.34 -8.30
CA PHE A 42 -12.69 1.18 -7.43
C PHE A 42 -12.59 1.57 -5.97
N GLU A 43 -13.29 0.83 -5.12
CA GLU A 43 -13.33 1.08 -3.68
C GLU A 43 -12.24 0.31 -2.93
N ILE A 44 -11.62 1.00 -1.98
CA ILE A 44 -10.81 0.40 -0.90
C ILE A 44 -11.26 0.98 0.45
N ILE A 45 -11.03 0.25 1.54
CA ILE A 45 -11.25 0.79 2.89
C ILE A 45 -9.94 1.29 3.48
N CYS A 46 -9.93 2.53 3.98
CA CYS A 46 -8.86 3.09 4.79
C CYS A 46 -9.44 3.55 6.12
N ASP A 47 -9.05 2.92 7.24
CA ASP A 47 -9.51 3.30 8.59
C ASP A 47 -11.04 3.49 8.69
N ASN A 48 -11.79 2.52 8.15
CA ASN A 48 -13.25 2.52 8.04
C ASN A 48 -13.86 3.56 7.09
N ALA A 49 -13.06 4.36 6.39
CA ALA A 49 -13.52 5.23 5.31
C ALA A 49 -13.34 4.55 3.95
N THR A 50 -14.31 4.74 3.05
CA THR A 50 -14.19 4.29 1.66
C THR A 50 -13.40 5.32 0.85
N LEU A 51 -12.34 4.86 0.18
CA LEU A 51 -11.58 5.65 -0.78
C LEU A 51 -11.79 5.11 -2.18
N MET A 52 -12.08 6.02 -3.10
CA MET A 52 -12.13 5.73 -4.53
C MET A 52 -10.73 5.84 -5.11
N VAL A 53 -10.27 4.76 -5.75
CA VAL A 53 -8.95 4.67 -6.38
C VAL A 53 -9.07 4.13 -7.79
N THR A 54 -7.99 4.29 -8.54
CA THR A 54 -7.86 3.78 -9.91
C THR A 54 -7.65 2.26 -9.91
N GLU A 55 -8.03 1.61 -11.01
CA GLU A 55 -7.96 0.15 -11.15
C GLU A 55 -6.54 -0.41 -10.92
N ASN A 56 -5.54 0.30 -11.45
CA ASN A 56 -4.13 -0.04 -11.36
C ASN A 56 -3.64 -0.14 -9.91
N ILE A 57 -4.08 0.76 -9.02
CA ILE A 57 -3.79 0.74 -7.59
C ILE A 57 -4.37 -0.52 -6.98
N VAL A 58 -5.63 -0.86 -7.28
CA VAL A 58 -6.25 -2.09 -6.76
C VAL A 58 -5.51 -3.34 -7.24
N LYS A 59 -5.12 -3.41 -8.51
CA LYS A 59 -4.33 -4.52 -9.07
C LYS A 59 -2.98 -4.64 -8.36
N ALA A 60 -2.28 -3.52 -8.16
CA ALA A 60 -1.00 -3.49 -7.46
C ALA A 60 -1.16 -3.95 -6.00
N LEU A 61 -2.11 -3.39 -5.25
CA LEU A 61 -2.37 -3.76 -3.86
C LEU A 61 -2.81 -5.23 -3.72
N LYS A 62 -3.63 -5.75 -4.63
CA LYS A 62 -3.99 -7.18 -4.66
C LYS A 62 -2.76 -8.07 -4.84
N ARG A 63 -1.86 -7.72 -5.76
CA ARG A 63 -0.62 -8.45 -5.99
C ARG A 63 0.26 -8.42 -4.74
N LEU A 64 0.44 -7.24 -4.14
CA LEU A 64 1.24 -7.03 -2.92
C LEU A 64 0.66 -7.71 -1.68
N ARG A 65 -0.67 -7.83 -1.58
CA ARG A 65 -1.34 -8.57 -0.50
C ARG A 65 -0.90 -10.04 -0.46
N GLY A 66 -0.58 -10.63 -1.61
CA GLY A 66 -0.05 -11.99 -1.71
C GLY A 66 1.43 -12.13 -1.28
N PHE A 67 2.20 -11.04 -1.21
CA PHE A 67 3.61 -11.08 -0.82
C PHE A 67 3.84 -11.12 0.70
N HIS A 68 2.81 -10.86 1.51
CA HIS A 68 2.87 -10.87 2.98
C HIS A 68 3.28 -12.23 3.60
N GLY A 69 3.40 -13.32 2.81
CA GLY A 69 3.74 -14.66 3.30
C GLY A 69 5.06 -15.26 2.78
N ARG A 70 5.88 -14.54 2.00
CA ARG A 70 7.11 -15.10 1.38
C ARG A 70 8.43 -14.55 1.91
N ALA A 71 8.40 -13.75 2.96
CA ALA A 71 9.61 -13.14 3.52
C ALA A 71 10.40 -14.07 4.47
N SER A 72 10.24 -15.40 4.38
CA SER A 72 11.02 -16.34 5.19
C SER A 72 11.75 -17.37 4.33
N ASP A 73 12.43 -16.91 3.28
CA ASP A 73 13.50 -17.70 2.66
C ASP A 73 14.77 -16.84 2.65
N HIS A 74 15.73 -17.24 3.47
CA HIS A 74 17.02 -16.60 3.67
C HIS A 74 17.71 -16.21 2.34
N LYS A 75 17.93 -14.90 2.14
CA LYS A 75 18.92 -14.40 1.20
C LYS A 75 19.72 -13.27 1.89
N PRO A 76 21.01 -13.47 2.19
CA PRO A 76 21.77 -12.59 3.10
C PRO A 76 22.21 -11.25 2.49
N ASP A 77 21.73 -10.89 1.30
CA ASP A 77 22.24 -9.73 0.54
C ASP A 77 21.15 -8.83 -0.06
N SER A 78 19.88 -9.11 0.24
CA SER A 78 18.75 -8.34 -0.28
C SER A 78 17.91 -7.82 0.88
N MET A 79 18.09 -6.53 1.17
CA MET A 79 17.22 -5.64 1.94
C MET A 79 16.69 -6.26 3.24
N ARG A 80 17.31 -5.91 4.37
CA ARG A 80 16.91 -6.29 5.73
C ARG A 80 15.55 -5.68 6.12
N PHE A 81 14.48 -6.10 5.45
CA PHE A 81 13.15 -5.88 5.96
C PHE A 81 13.01 -6.73 7.21
N ASP A 82 12.81 -6.08 8.36
CA ASP A 82 12.48 -6.76 9.60
C ASP A 82 11.13 -7.48 9.42
N VAL A 83 11.19 -8.79 9.18
CA VAL A 83 10.08 -9.67 8.78
C VAL A 83 9.05 -9.88 9.90
N SER A 84 9.26 -9.29 11.08
CA SER A 84 8.23 -9.27 12.11
C SER A 84 7.13 -8.22 11.85
N GLY A 85 7.39 -7.24 10.98
CA GLY A 85 6.48 -6.13 10.69
C GLY A 85 5.60 -6.35 9.45
N ARG A 86 4.33 -5.95 9.55
CA ARG A 86 3.46 -5.76 8.38
C ARG A 86 4.09 -4.71 7.44
N ILE A 87 4.03 -4.93 6.13
CA ILE A 87 4.70 -4.08 5.15
C ILE A 87 4.02 -2.70 5.11
N LEU A 88 4.83 -1.64 5.24
CA LEU A 88 4.39 -0.26 5.09
C LEU A 88 4.62 0.23 3.66
N PHE A 89 3.61 0.89 3.11
CA PHE A 89 3.62 1.47 1.79
C PHE A 89 3.48 2.99 1.87
N TRP A 90 4.20 3.70 1.02
CA TRP A 90 3.94 5.09 0.73
C TRP A 90 3.31 5.17 -0.65
N ILE A 91 2.03 5.58 -0.73
CA ILE A 91 1.24 5.56 -1.96
C ILE A 91 0.91 7.01 -2.31
N ASP A 92 1.57 7.56 -3.32
CA ASP A 92 1.42 8.96 -3.74
C ASP A 92 -0.02 9.28 -4.20
N ALA A 93 -0.62 8.37 -4.96
CA ALA A 93 -1.94 8.53 -5.56
C ALA A 93 -3.10 8.47 -4.55
N ILE A 94 -2.86 8.02 -3.32
CA ILE A 94 -3.83 8.04 -2.21
C ILE A 94 -3.57 9.26 -1.29
N ARG A 95 -2.31 9.69 -1.15
CA ARG A 95 -1.91 10.75 -0.22
C ARG A 95 -2.03 12.16 -0.76
N ILE A 96 -1.96 12.33 -2.07
CA ILE A 96 -2.07 13.62 -2.73
C ILE A 96 -3.41 13.63 -3.43
N ASN A 97 -4.30 14.52 -3.02
CA ASN A 97 -5.41 14.90 -3.88
C ASN A 97 -4.78 15.50 -5.15
N GLN A 98 -4.47 14.68 -6.14
CA GLN A 98 -3.78 15.11 -7.37
C GLN A 98 -4.60 16.15 -8.14
N ASP A 99 -5.88 16.31 -7.80
CA ASP A 99 -6.79 17.31 -8.34
C ASP A 99 -6.61 18.71 -7.72
N ASN A 100 -5.80 18.86 -6.66
CA ASN A 100 -5.48 20.14 -6.01
C ASN A 100 -4.19 20.82 -6.53
N LEU A 101 -3.64 20.38 -7.67
CA LEU A 101 -2.47 21.00 -8.32
C LEU A 101 -2.84 22.12 -9.31
N ASN A 102 -3.95 22.83 -9.06
CA ASN A 102 -4.42 23.93 -9.91
C ASN A 102 -4.09 25.29 -9.31
#